data_AF-A0A2V7TTH1-F1
#
_entry.id   AF-A0A2V7TTH1-F1
#
_cell.length_a   1.000
_cell.length_b   1.000
_cell.length_c   1.000
_cell.angle_alpha   90.00
_cell.angle_beta   90.00
_cell.angle_gamma   90.00
#
_symmetry.space_group_name_H-M   'P 1'
#
loop_
_entity.id
_entity.type
_entity.pdbx_description
1 polymer ?
#
loop_
_entity_poly.entity_id
_entity_poly.type
_entity_poly.pdbx_seq_one_letter_code
_entity_poly.pdbx_strand_id
1 'polypeptide(L)'
;MAKVTFTVNELHASDPGLAQELETEISSAAERSDPRRSLDCRILVDHDLEGRPARVRVQFERPGWVKSFGVSLNQPLSDVRQAAEGVLGSR
;
A
#
# COMPACT_ATOMS: atom_id res chain seq x y z
N MET A 1 12.89 10.90 -7.77
CA MET A 1 11.59 10.23 -7.58
C MET A 1 11.76 9.24 -6.46
N ALA A 2 10.82 9.17 -5.52
CA ALA A 2 10.82 8.09 -4.53
C ALA A 2 10.74 6.76 -5.29
N LYS A 3 11.57 5.79 -4.90
CA LYS A 3 11.54 4.48 -5.53
C LYS A 3 10.79 3.53 -4.59
N VAL A 4 9.51 3.30 -4.88
CA VAL A 4 8.76 2.24 -4.22
C VAL A 4 9.01 0.93 -4.97
N THR A 5 9.48 -0.09 -4.27
CA THR A 5 9.66 -1.43 -4.81
C THR A 5 8.58 -2.32 -4.25
N PHE A 6 7.60 -2.70 -5.08
CA PHE A 6 6.56 -3.63 -4.68
C PHE A 6 7.12 -5.05 -4.68
N THR A 7 7.53 -5.52 -3.51
CA THR A 7 8.15 -6.85 -3.35
C THR A 7 7.10 -7.96 -3.30
N VAL A 8 5.91 -7.65 -2.79
CA VAL A 8 4.75 -8.55 -2.76
C VAL A 8 3.51 -7.73 -3.06
N ASN A 9 2.66 -8.22 -3.96
CA ASN A 9 1.31 -7.71 -4.11
C ASN A 9 0.36 -8.87 -4.44
N GLU A 10 -0.34 -9.34 -3.42
CA GLU A 10 -1.25 -10.49 -3.51
C GLU A 10 -2.50 -10.19 -4.34
N LEU A 11 -2.87 -8.91 -4.51
CA LEU A 11 -4.02 -8.51 -5.32
C LEU A 11 -3.84 -8.84 -6.81
N HIS A 12 -2.61 -8.94 -7.34
CA HIS A 12 -2.41 -9.25 -8.76
C HIS A 12 -3.06 -10.58 -9.18
N ALA A 13 -3.16 -11.54 -8.25
CA ALA A 13 -3.78 -12.83 -8.52
C ALA A 13 -5.32 -12.77 -8.59
N SER A 14 -5.95 -11.86 -7.85
CA SER A 14 -7.40 -11.76 -7.73
C SER A 14 -8.01 -10.62 -8.55
N ASP A 15 -7.35 -9.47 -8.55
CA ASP A 15 -7.78 -8.25 -9.24
C ASP A 15 -6.55 -7.41 -9.66
N PRO A 16 -5.98 -7.69 -10.84
CA PRO A 16 -4.79 -7.00 -11.33
C PRO A 16 -5.05 -5.52 -11.66
N GLY A 17 -6.30 -5.14 -11.98
CA GLY A 17 -6.67 -3.75 -12.22
C GLY A 17 -6.56 -2.94 -10.92
N LEU A 18 -7.22 -3.43 -9.87
CA LEU A 18 -7.15 -2.82 -8.55
C LEU A 18 -5.74 -2.82 -7.97
N ALA A 19 -4.97 -3.89 -8.21
CA ALA A 19 -3.57 -3.98 -7.81
C ALA A 19 -2.74 -2.82 -8.39
N GLN A 20 -2.90 -2.56 -9.69
CA GLN A 20 -2.16 -1.50 -10.37
C GLN A 20 -2.60 -0.10 -9.94
N GLU A 21 -3.89 0.10 -9.68
CA GLU A 21 -4.39 1.36 -9.14
C GLU A 21 -3.85 1.61 -7.73
N LEU A 22 -3.80 0.59 -6.86
CA LEU A 22 -3.19 0.69 -5.53
C LEU A 22 -1.70 1.05 -5.58
N GLU A 23 -0.94 0.37 -6.45
CA GLU A 23 0.48 0.65 -6.65
C GLU A 23 0.72 2.10 -7.10
N THR A 24 -0.17 2.62 -7.95
CA THR A 24 -0.12 4.01 -8.44
C THR A 24 -0.35 5.00 -7.30
N GLU A 25 -1.40 4.81 -6.50
CA GLU A 25 -1.69 5.71 -5.37
C GLU A 25 -0.60 5.65 -4.29
N ILE A 26 -0.07 4.47 -4.00
CA ILE A 26 1.05 4.28 -3.06
C ILE A 26 2.32 4.98 -3.56
N SER A 27 2.64 4.83 -4.84
CA SER A 27 3.82 5.48 -5.44
C SER A 27 3.69 6.99 -5.42
N SER A 28 2.51 7.52 -5.73
CA SER A 28 2.18 8.95 -5.66
C SER A 28 2.32 9.49 -4.23
N ALA A 29 1.79 8.78 -3.23
CA ALA A 29 1.92 9.13 -1.81
C ALA A 29 3.38 9.16 -1.35
N ALA A 30 4.18 8.17 -1.75
CA ALA A 30 5.60 8.09 -1.42
C ALA A 30 6.41 9.21 -2.09
N GLU A 31 6.13 9.53 -3.34
CA GLU A 31 6.78 10.63 -4.05
C GLU A 31 6.49 11.98 -3.41
N ARG A 32 5.26 12.22 -2.95
CA ARG A 32 4.88 13.45 -2.24
C ARG A 32 5.49 13.55 -0.85
N SER A 33 5.53 12.43 -0.12
CA SER A 33 5.95 12.43 1.29
C SER A 33 7.47 12.44 1.46
N ASP A 34 8.21 11.65 0.67
CA ASP A 34 9.68 11.62 0.74
C ASP A 34 10.32 11.21 -0.62
N PRO A 35 10.43 12.15 -1.57
CA PRO A 35 10.84 11.89 -2.97
C PRO A 35 12.28 11.38 -3.16
N ARG A 36 13.07 11.27 -2.08
CA ARG A 36 14.47 10.85 -2.11
C ARG A 36 14.71 9.48 -1.49
N ARG A 37 13.70 8.86 -0.87
CA ARG A 37 13.85 7.56 -0.21
C ARG A 37 13.39 6.41 -1.11
N SER A 38 14.11 5.30 -0.98
CA SER A 38 13.66 4.00 -1.46
C SER A 38 12.88 3.31 -0.35
N LEU A 39 11.76 2.70 -0.72
CA LEU A 39 10.88 1.97 0.19
C LEU A 39 10.54 0.62 -0.43
N ASP A 40 10.61 -0.44 0.36
CA ASP A 40 10.01 -1.71 -0.03
C ASP A 40 8.56 -1.69 0.41
N CYS A 41 7.67 -2.16 -0.46
CA CYS A 41 6.23 -2.18 -0.23
C CYS A 41 5.69 -3.60 -0.41
N ARG A 42 4.83 -4.02 0.52
CA ARG A 42 4.09 -5.28 0.46
C ARG A 42 2.61 -4.99 0.59
N ILE A 43 1.82 -5.57 -0.31
CA ILE A 43 0.36 -5.50 -0.32
C ILE A 43 -0.15 -6.91 -0.10
N LEU A 44 -0.77 -7.13 1.06
CA LEU A 44 -1.29 -8.43 1.51
C LEU A 44 -2.82 -8.36 1.56
N VAL A 45 -3.49 -9.41 1.12
CA VAL A 45 -4.96 -9.49 1.11
C VAL A 45 -5.44 -10.16 2.40
N ASP A 46 -6.14 -9.39 3.24
CA ASP A 46 -6.83 -9.90 4.42
C ASP A 46 -8.25 -10.37 4.01
N HIS A 47 -8.55 -11.63 4.35
CA HIS A 47 -9.81 -12.27 4.02
C HIS A 47 -10.80 -12.18 5.20
N ASP A 48 -12.10 -12.08 4.92
CA ASP A 48 -13.15 -12.16 5.93
C ASP A 48 -13.33 -13.59 6.48
N LEU A 49 -14.25 -13.77 7.43
CA LEU A 49 -14.58 -15.08 8.02
C LEU A 49 -15.17 -16.06 7.00
N GLU A 50 -15.66 -15.57 5.86
CA GLU A 50 -16.18 -16.37 4.74
C GLU A 50 -15.09 -16.65 3.69
N GLY A 51 -13.84 -16.21 3.92
CA GLY A 51 -12.71 -16.43 3.05
C GLY A 51 -12.68 -15.51 1.82
N ARG A 52 -13.44 -14.42 1.81
CA ARG A 52 -13.46 -13.45 0.71
C ARG A 52 -12.49 -12.29 0.97
N PRO A 53 -11.82 -11.75 -0.05
CA PRO A 53 -11.01 -10.54 0.08
C PRO A 53 -11.87 -9.40 0.64
N ALA A 54 -11.50 -8.86 1.80
CA ALA A 54 -12.25 -7.78 2.43
C ALA A 54 -11.40 -6.52 2.60
N ARG A 55 -10.12 -6.70 2.89
CA ARG A 55 -9.20 -5.60 3.16
C ARG A 55 -7.83 -5.91 2.59
N VAL A 56 -7.04 -4.87 2.38
CA VAL A 56 -5.64 -4.97 2.02
C VAL A 56 -4.81 -4.34 3.11
N ARG A 57 -3.76 -5.04 3.52
CA ARG A 57 -2.73 -4.51 4.40
C ARG A 57 -1.56 -4.08 3.53
N VAL A 58 -1.26 -2.79 3.60
CA VAL A 58 -0.09 -2.21 2.96
C VAL A 58 1.00 -2.04 4.01
N GLN A 59 2.20 -2.53 3.73
CA GLN A 59 3.34 -2.46 4.61
C GLN A 59 4.51 -1.82 3.87
N PHE A 60 5.04 -0.74 4.45
CA PHE A 60 6.27 -0.09 4.02
C PHE A 60 7.42 -0.53 4.91
N GLU A 61 8.51 -0.93 4.29
CA GLU A 61 9.70 -1.46 4.95
C GLU A 61 10.95 -0.69 4.53
N ARG A 62 11.85 -0.50 5.50
CA ARG A 62 13.24 -0.07 5.33
C ARG A 62 14.07 -0.60 6.51
N PRO A 63 15.41 -0.61 6.43
CA PRO A 63 16.24 -1.07 7.54
C PRO A 63 15.89 -0.35 8.86
N GLY A 64 15.47 -1.12 9.87
CA GLY A 64 15.12 -0.61 11.20
C GLY A 64 13.79 0.15 11.29
N TRP A 65 12.94 0.13 10.25
CA TRP A 65 11.65 0.80 10.29
C TRP A 65 10.63 0.05 9.43
N VAL A 66 9.48 -0.19 10.02
CA VAL A 66 8.34 -0.82 9.36
C VAL A 66 7.12 -0.02 9.76
N LYS A 67 6.28 0.31 8.79
CA LYS A 67 4.94 0.84 9.06
C LYS A 67 3.93 0.12 8.19
N SER A 68 2.72 -0.01 8.71
CA SER A 68 1.64 -0.67 8.01
C SER A 68 0.33 0.04 8.26
N PHE A 69 -0.57 -0.04 7.27
CA PHE A 69 -1.96 0.38 7.40
C PHE A 69 -2.85 -0.62 6.65
N GLY A 70 -4.12 -0.67 7.06
CA GLY A 70 -5.13 -1.48 6.40
C GLY A 70 -6.13 -0.60 5.67
N VAL A 71 -6.51 -0.97 4.46
CA VAL A 71 -7.56 -0.30 3.68
C VAL A 71 -8.63 -1.33 3.31
N SER A 72 -9.89 -0.96 3.43
CA SER A 72 -10.98 -1.82 3.02
C SER A 72 -11.13 -1.77 1.50
N LEU A 73 -11.30 -2.92 0.85
CA LEU A 73 -11.46 -3.00 -0.62
C LEU A 73 -12.77 -2.37 -1.10
N ASN A 74 -13.72 -2.15 -0.20
CA ASN A 74 -15.00 -1.49 -0.47
C ASN A 74 -14.93 0.04 -0.38
N GLN A 75 -13.75 0.63 -0.08
CA GLN A 75 -13.57 2.07 0.06
C GLN A 75 -12.90 2.69 -1.18
N PRO A 76 -13.10 3.99 -1.45
CA PRO A 76 -12.42 4.68 -2.55
C PRO A 76 -10.90 4.67 -2.39
N LEU A 77 -10.17 4.57 -3.50
CA LEU A 77 -8.70 4.56 -3.50
C LEU A 77 -8.04 5.85 -2.98
N SER A 78 -8.78 6.96 -2.95
CA SER A 78 -8.32 8.19 -2.27
C SER A 78 -7.96 7.96 -0.81
N ASP A 79 -8.63 7.00 -0.16
CA ASP A 79 -8.39 6.65 1.24
C ASP A 79 -7.05 5.89 1.38
N VAL A 80 -6.66 5.11 0.36
CA VAL A 80 -5.34 4.44 0.29
C VAL A 80 -4.24 5.49 0.28
N ARG A 81 -4.36 6.50 -0.59
CA ARG A 81 -3.35 7.56 -0.69
C ARG A 81 -3.23 8.32 0.62
N GLN A 82 -4.36 8.76 1.20
CA GLN A 82 -4.34 9.53 2.45
C GLN A 82 -3.76 8.71 3.62
N ALA A 83 -4.09 7.42 3.70
CA ALA A 83 -3.52 6.53 4.71
C ALA A 83 -2.01 6.34 4.51
N ALA A 84 -1.55 6.17 3.27
CA ALA A 84 -0.13 6.06 2.94
C ALA A 84 0.64 7.34 3.30
N GLU A 85 0.13 8.52 2.92
CA GLU A 85 0.72 9.82 3.27
C GLU A 85 0.77 10.02 4.78
N GLY A 86 -0.29 9.68 5.51
CA GLY A 86 -0.33 9.78 6.97
C GLY A 86 0.73 8.91 7.65
N VAL A 87 0.92 7.68 7.18
CA VAL A 87 1.91 6.75 7.71
C VAL A 87 3.35 7.16 7.36
N LEU A 88 3.57 7.64 6.13
CA LEU A 88 4.89 8.07 5.66
C LEU A 88 5.30 9.43 6.26
N GLY A 89 4.34 10.31 6.52
CA GLY A 89 4.54 11.63 7.12
C GLY A 89 4.67 11.63 8.64
N SER A 90 4.20 10.58 9.32
CA SER A 90 4.35 10.41 10.77
C SER A 90 5.81 10.06 11.14
N ARG A 91 6.62 11.11 11.39
CA ARG A 91 8.02 10.99 11.87
C ARG A 91 8.09 10.74 13.37
#